data_AF-A0A5N7MNZ0-F1
#
_entry.id   AF-A0A5N7MNZ0-F1
#
_cell.length_a   1.000
_cell.length_b   1.000
_cell.length_c   1.000
_cell.angle_alpha   90.00
_cell.angle_beta   90.00
_cell.angle_gamma   90.00
#
_symmetry.space_group_name_H-M   'P 1'
#
loop_
_entity.id
_entity.type
_entity.pdbx_description
1 polymer ?
#
loop_
_entity_poly.entity_id
_entity_poly.type
_entity_poly.pdbx_seq_one_letter_code
_entity_poly.pdbx_strand_id
1 'polypeptide(L)'
;MSYVPTESIALHIVRHLVRGLGKTQGQGVAIQTLRHWWTMSLGQQSENFELGLEYAGNCHWIERGPDNIVLLTSQGSAKVGTFR
;
A
#
# COMPACT_ATOMS: atom_id res chain seq x y z
N MET A 1 -19.93 -13.94 -3.19
CA MET A 1 -18.97 -12.81 -3.18
C MET A 1 -17.64 -13.35 -2.73
N SER A 2 -16.61 -13.28 -3.57
CA SER A 2 -15.27 -13.76 -3.21
C SER A 2 -14.68 -12.83 -2.16
N TYR A 3 -14.48 -13.33 -0.94
CA TYR A 3 -13.81 -12.59 0.13
C TYR A 3 -12.36 -12.36 -0.30
N VAL A 4 -11.99 -11.11 -0.58
CA VAL A 4 -10.59 -10.75 -0.82
C VAL A 4 -9.97 -10.50 0.55
N PRO A 5 -8.97 -11.28 0.99
CA PRO A 5 -8.32 -11.06 2.27
C PRO A 5 -7.69 -9.66 2.34
N THR A 6 -7.84 -8.98 3.48
CA THR A 6 -7.24 -7.65 3.69
C THR A 6 -5.72 -7.67 3.51
N GLU A 7 -5.06 -8.77 3.85
CA GLU A 7 -3.63 -8.98 3.57
C GLU A 7 -3.32 -8.89 2.07
N SER A 8 -4.13 -9.50 1.21
CA SER A 8 -3.93 -9.46 -0.24
C SER A 8 -4.06 -8.03 -0.79
N ILE A 9 -4.99 -7.25 -0.23
CA ILE A 9 -5.17 -5.83 -0.58
C ILE A 9 -3.95 -5.02 -0.12
N ALA A 10 -3.51 -5.20 1.13
CA ALA A 10 -2.32 -4.57 1.68
C ALA A 10 -1.07 -4.87 0.83
N LEU A 11 -0.85 -6.15 0.48
CA LEU A 11 0.25 -6.57 -0.39
C LEU A 11 0.17 -5.93 -1.76
N HIS A 12 -1.02 -5.75 -2.32
CA HIS A 12 -1.19 -5.08 -3.61
C HIS A 12 -0.76 -3.60 -3.54
N ILE A 13 -1.15 -2.89 -2.47
CA ILE A 13 -0.75 -1.50 -2.23
C ILE A 13 0.77 -1.38 -2.06
N VAL A 14 1.37 -2.21 -1.19
CA VAL A 14 2.82 -2.19 -0.96
C VAL A 14 3.59 -2.59 -2.22
N ARG A 15 3.07 -3.54 -3.01
CA ARG A 15 3.66 -3.91 -4.30
C ARG A 15 3.63 -2.76 -5.29
N HIS A 16 2.55 -1.98 -5.34
CA HIS A 16 2.50 -0.80 -6.18
C HIS A 16 3.50 0.28 -5.74
N LEU A 17 3.66 0.51 -4.44
CA LEU A 17 4.69 1.42 -3.92
C LEU A 17 6.09 1.02 -4.42
N VAL A 18 6.46 -0.24 -4.26
CA VAL A 18 7.80 -0.74 -4.61
C VAL A 18 8.00 -0.85 -6.12
N ARG A 19 7.13 -1.59 -6.82
CA ARG A 19 7.31 -1.94 -8.24
C ARG A 19 6.64 -0.98 -9.20
N GLY A 20 5.53 -0.38 -8.79
CA GLY A 20 4.78 0.58 -9.62
C GLY A 20 5.37 1.99 -9.57
N LEU A 21 5.77 2.44 -8.38
CA LEU A 21 6.29 3.79 -8.13
C LEU A 21 7.79 3.84 -7.85
N GLY A 22 8.47 2.68 -7.79
CA GLY A 22 9.91 2.61 -7.53
C GLY A 22 10.32 3.07 -6.13
N LYS A 23 9.41 3.05 -5.16
CA LYS A 23 9.67 3.57 -3.80
C LYS A 23 10.52 2.59 -3.01
N THR A 24 11.47 3.14 -2.27
CA THR A 24 12.32 2.43 -1.32
C THR A 24 12.07 2.92 0.11
N GLN A 25 12.75 2.34 1.09
CA GLN A 25 12.62 2.70 2.49
C GLN A 25 12.73 4.22 2.71
N GLY A 26 11.80 4.76 3.51
CA GLY A 26 11.73 6.18 3.86
C GLY A 26 11.16 7.07 2.75
N GLN A 27 10.95 6.53 1.55
CA GLN A 27 10.22 7.23 0.50
C GLN A 27 8.73 6.94 0.61
N GLY A 28 7.94 7.91 0.20
CA GLY A 28 6.50 7.78 0.20
C GLY A 28 5.82 8.48 -0.96
N VAL A 29 4.51 8.51 -0.84
CA VAL A 29 3.58 9.14 -1.77
C VAL A 29 2.36 9.60 -0.99
N ALA A 30 1.73 10.69 -1.44
CA ALA A 30 0.50 11.16 -0.84
C ALA A 30 -0.58 10.09 -0.93
N ILE A 31 -1.35 9.91 0.16
CA ILE A 31 -2.46 8.94 0.21
C ILE A 31 -3.49 9.19 -0.90
N GLN A 32 -3.69 10.45 -1.30
CA GLN A 32 -4.60 10.83 -2.37
C GLN A 32 -4.15 10.30 -3.73
N THR A 33 -2.85 10.34 -4.02
CA THR A 33 -2.27 9.76 -5.25
C THR A 33 -2.44 8.24 -5.26
N LEU A 34 -2.20 7.57 -4.13
CA LEU A 34 -2.46 6.13 -4.01
C LEU A 34 -3.93 5.78 -4.18
N ARG A 35 -4.83 6.55 -3.56
CA ARG A 35 -6.27 6.37 -3.67
C ARG A 35 -6.73 6.55 -5.11
N HIS A 36 -6.24 7.59 -5.79
CA HIS A 36 -6.55 7.84 -7.20
C HIS A 36 -6.11 6.66 -8.08
N TRP A 37 -4.88 6.17 -7.90
CA TRP A 37 -4.40 4.98 -8.60
C TRP A 37 -5.27 3.75 -8.30
N TRP A 38 -5.62 3.51 -7.04
CA TRP A 38 -6.46 2.38 -6.63
C TRP A 38 -7.82 2.43 -7.33
N THR A 39 -8.49 3.58 -7.31
CA THR A 39 -9.78 3.77 -7.96
C THR A 39 -9.71 3.55 -9.48
N MET A 40 -8.64 4.04 -10.13
CA MET A 40 -8.46 3.87 -11.57
C MET A 40 -8.12 2.41 -11.95
N SER A 41 -7.40 1.69 -11.09
CA SER A 41 -6.90 0.33 -11.40
C SER A 41 -7.87 -0.78 -11.03
N LEU A 42 -8.64 -0.62 -9.96
CA LEU A 42 -9.47 -1.67 -9.35
C LEU A 42 -10.96 -1.28 -9.23
N GLY A 43 -11.32 -0.09 -9.72
CA GLY A 43 -12.67 0.48 -9.58
C GLY A 43 -12.88 1.15 -8.21
N GLN A 44 -14.06 1.75 -8.01
CA GLN A 44 -14.43 2.46 -6.77
C GLN A 44 -14.63 1.49 -5.58
N GLN A 45 -13.54 0.95 -5.04
CA GLN A 45 -13.52 0.09 -3.85
C GLN A 45 -12.79 0.80 -2.70
N SER A 46 -13.33 1.93 -2.25
CA SER A 46 -12.69 2.80 -1.26
C SER A 46 -12.51 2.13 0.11
N GLU A 47 -13.45 1.29 0.53
CA GLU A 47 -13.38 0.57 1.82
C GLU A 47 -12.22 -0.45 1.82
N ASN A 48 -12.05 -1.18 0.71
CA ASN A 48 -10.95 -2.14 0.56
C ASN A 48 -9.59 -1.45 0.65
N PHE A 49 -9.46 -0.24 0.08
CA PHE A 49 -8.22 0.54 0.16
C PHE A 49 -7.87 0.93 1.60
N GLU A 50 -8.84 1.43 2.38
CA GLU A 50 -8.60 1.78 3.78
C GLU A 50 -8.21 0.56 4.61
N LEU A 51 -8.93 -0.55 4.45
CA LEU A 51 -8.62 -1.81 5.14
C LEU A 51 -7.20 -2.30 4.81
N GLY A 52 -6.79 -2.21 3.54
CA GLY A 52 -5.43 -2.56 3.11
C GLY A 52 -4.35 -1.66 3.71
N LEU A 53 -4.59 -0.35 3.76
CA LEU A 53 -3.65 0.59 4.37
C LEU A 53 -3.53 0.38 5.88
N GLU A 54 -4.65 0.15 6.56
CA GLU A 54 -4.65 -0.13 8.00
C GLU A 54 -3.88 -1.41 8.31
N TYR A 55 -4.16 -2.49 7.57
CA TYR A 55 -3.44 -3.75 7.72
C TYR A 55 -1.94 -3.60 7.43
N ALA A 56 -1.57 -2.90 6.36
CA ALA A 56 -0.16 -2.64 6.04
C ALA A 56 0.55 -1.82 7.14
N GLY A 57 -0.16 -0.88 7.77
CA GLY A 57 0.33 -0.13 8.92
C GLY A 57 0.52 -1.02 10.17
N ASN A 58 -0.46 -1.87 10.49
CA ASN A 58 -0.37 -2.82 11.60
C ASN A 58 0.77 -3.82 11.42
N CYS A 59 1.03 -4.25 10.18
CA CYS A 59 2.17 -5.08 9.83
C CYS A 59 3.50 -4.30 9.71
N HIS A 60 3.52 -3.00 10.01
CA HIS A 60 4.69 -2.12 9.89
C HIS A 60 5.32 -2.12 8.50
N TRP A 61 4.55 -2.37 7.44
CA TRP A 61 5.04 -2.28 6.05
C TRP A 61 5.05 -0.85 5.53
N ILE A 62 4.15 -0.04 6.06
CA ILE A 62 4.05 1.38 5.78
C ILE A 62 3.90 2.16 7.09
N GLU A 63 4.24 3.44 7.04
CA GLU A 63 4.01 4.40 8.11
C GLU A 63 3.26 5.61 7.56
N ARG A 64 2.44 6.24 8.40
CA ARG A 64 1.80 7.51 8.07
C ARG A 64 2.74 8.65 8.46
N GLY A 65 3.33 9.27 7.44
CA GLY A 65 4.13 10.48 7.58
C GLY A 65 3.27 11.74 7.70
N PRO A 66 3.92 12.91 7.83
CA PRO A 66 3.23 14.19 7.80
C PRO A 66 2.46 14.38 6.49
N ASP A 67 1.43 15.24 6.51
CA ASP A 67 0.65 15.63 5.33
C ASP A 67 -0.02 14.46 4.59
N ASN A 68 -0.41 13.40 5.33
CA ASN A 68 -1.02 12.19 4.79
C ASN A 68 -0.15 11.47 3.75
N ILE A 69 1.17 11.51 3.91
CA ILE A 69 2.10 10.72 3.11
C ILE A 69 2.15 9.30 3.66
N VAL A 70 2.04 8.31 2.78
CA VAL A 70 2.30 6.90 3.10
C VAL A 70 3.77 6.63 2.79
N LEU A 71 4.57 6.41 3.84
CA LEU A 71 5.98 6.09 3.76
C LEU A 71 6.17 4.58 3.74
N LEU A 72 7.09 4.09 2.92
CA LEU A 72 7.46 2.69 2.89
C LEU A 72 8.51 2.42 3.98
N THR A 73 8.27 1.44 4.83
CA THR A 73 9.25 1.04 5.85
C THR A 73 10.31 0.10 5.26
N SER A 74 11.31 -0.24 6.07
CA SER A 74 12.26 -1.30 5.73
C SER A 74 11.57 -2.65 5.52
N GLN A 75 10.59 -2.99 6.38
CA GLN A 75 9.83 -4.24 6.26
C GLN A 75 8.96 -4.28 5.00
N GLY A 76 8.28 -3.18 4.66
CA GLY A 76 7.46 -3.10 3.44
C GLY A 76 8.31 -3.21 2.17
N SER A 77 9.48 -2.57 2.18
CA SER A 77 10.47 -2.67 1.09
C SER A 77 10.92 -4.11 0.88
N ALA A 78 11.26 -4.82 1.96
CA ALA A 78 11.68 -6.22 1.91
C ALA A 78 10.55 -7.18 1.52
N LYS A 79 9.31 -6.92 1.99
CA LYS A 79 8.14 -7.80 1.79
C LYS A 79 7.83 -8.07 0.31
N VAL A 80 8.09 -7.11 -0.58
CA VAL A 80 7.85 -7.24 -2.03
C VAL A 80 9.10 -7.70 -2.79
N GLY A 81 10.28 -7.49 -2.22
CA GLY A 81 11.56 -7.95 -2.77
C GLY A 81 11.75 -9.47 -2.71
N THR A 82 11.04 -10.17 -1.81
CA THR A 82 11.16 -11.63 -1.61
C THR A 82 10.13 -12.48 -2.37
N PHE A 83 9.08 -11.89 -2.96
CA PHE A 83 8.20 -12.62 -3.88
C PHE A 83 8.86 -12.72 -5.26
N ARG A 84 9.62 -13.79 -5.46
CA ARG A 84 10.13 -14.24 -6.76
C ARG A 84 9.51 -15.59 -7.11
#